data_AF-A0A3M8F5L9-F1
#
_entry.id   AF-A0A3M8F5L9-F1
#
_cell.length_a   1.000
_cell.length_b   1.000
_cell.length_c   1.000
_cell.angle_alpha   90.00
_cell.angle_beta   90.00
_cell.angle_gamma   90.00
#
_symmetry.space_group_name_H-M   'P 1'
#
loop_
_entity.id
_entity.type
_entity.pdbx_description
1 polymer ?
#
loop_
_entity_poly.entity_id
_entity_poly.type
_entity_poly.pdbx_seq_one_letter_code
_entity_poly.pdbx_strand_id
1 'polypeptide(L)'
;MVEGMSTMLHPRGTTPRPRRTPDPARTPRTRRAALSALGSLLLAAVALPAVAPAAHGAPAARKPGPAAAPLAVRGGDLSSLPKNEAFGASYRYEDGTAGDALAILRSAGMNYVRLKVWVDPADGYNDKDNVLAMARRAKAQGMKLLVDFHYSDAWADPGKQNKPAAWSSHGYEQLRRDVRDHTQDVLNALRAQGTTADMVQIGNEINGGMLWPEGSIDNWPQLAGLLKAGAEAAKSVSAGTRVVLHLAEGGDQEGTRWWFDRAVAHGVPFDVIGLSYYGYWHGTLADLRANLNASASRYGKPVLVAETAYAHTLRNDDALENIIARGDQLVPGYPATPEGQAAQLREVMAAVADVPDGRGLGVVYWEPAWTAVPGSGWDPADPGSGNAWENQALFGYDDRALPAVRLFGGAG
;
A
#
# COMPACT_ATOMS: atom_id res chain seq x y z
N MET A 1 63.86 -24.57 -3.59
CA MET A 1 63.56 -25.28 -4.86
C MET A 1 63.21 -24.18 -5.86
N VAL A 2 64.21 -23.47 -6.38
CA VAL A 2 65.07 -23.80 -7.56
C VAL A 2 64.23 -23.65 -8.83
N GLU A 3 64.31 -22.46 -9.46
CA GLU A 3 64.98 -22.19 -10.77
C GLU A 3 64.22 -22.82 -11.94
N GLY A 4 63.92 -22.15 -13.05
CA GLY A 4 64.69 -21.14 -13.77
C GLY A 4 65.14 -21.74 -15.10
N MET A 5 64.70 -21.16 -16.24
CA MET A 5 65.29 -21.27 -17.59
C MET A 5 64.66 -20.11 -18.40
N SER A 6 65.32 -18.97 -18.63
CA SER A 6 66.40 -18.67 -19.60
C SER A 6 66.07 -19.15 -21.02
N THR A 7 66.22 -18.41 -22.14
CA THR A 7 66.76 -17.10 -22.54
C THR A 7 66.60 -17.10 -24.11
N MET A 8 66.39 -16.02 -24.86
CA MET A 8 67.42 -15.18 -25.53
C MET A 8 66.71 -14.31 -26.63
N LEU A 9 66.84 -12.97 -26.60
CA LEU A 9 67.61 -12.07 -27.51
C LEU A 9 67.07 -11.92 -28.96
N HIS A 10 66.42 -10.81 -29.36
CA HIS A 10 66.90 -9.43 -29.75
C HIS A 10 66.88 -9.23 -31.30
N PRO A 11 67.02 -8.03 -31.91
CA PRO A 11 66.50 -6.66 -31.62
C PRO A 11 66.12 -5.82 -32.90
N ARG A 12 65.78 -4.53 -32.70
CA ARG A 12 65.79 -3.36 -33.65
C ARG A 12 64.56 -3.23 -34.60
N GLY A 13 63.98 -2.05 -34.86
CA GLY A 13 64.42 -0.69 -34.58
C GLY A 13 63.36 0.42 -34.87
N THR A 14 63.83 1.63 -34.66
CA THR A 14 63.25 2.99 -34.49
C THR A 14 62.67 3.66 -35.76
N THR A 15 61.44 4.25 -35.68
CA THR A 15 61.08 5.72 -35.74
C THR A 15 60.59 6.26 -37.12
N PRO A 16 60.03 7.50 -37.28
CA PRO A 16 58.58 7.81 -37.16
C PRO A 16 58.01 8.75 -38.29
N ARG A 17 56.70 9.08 -38.22
CA ARG A 17 55.92 10.25 -38.78
C ARG A 17 54.80 9.90 -39.80
N PRO A 18 53.81 10.80 -40.06
CA PRO A 18 53.40 12.01 -39.34
C PRO A 18 51.90 12.09 -38.97
N ARG A 19 51.62 13.10 -38.12
CA ARG A 19 50.32 13.56 -37.62
C ARG A 19 49.32 13.92 -38.73
N ARG A 20 48.05 13.57 -38.52
CA ARG A 20 46.90 14.36 -38.98
C ARG A 20 46.21 14.98 -37.78
N THR A 21 46.04 16.28 -37.83
CA THR A 21 45.24 17.12 -36.93
C THR A 21 43.74 16.88 -37.15
N PRO A 22 42.92 16.83 -36.09
CA PRO A 22 41.51 17.19 -36.18
C PRO A 22 41.28 18.58 -35.56
N ASP A 23 40.60 19.44 -36.31
CA ASP A 23 40.06 20.72 -35.87
C ASP A 23 38.80 20.50 -35.00
N PRO A 24 38.48 21.39 -34.03
CA PRO A 24 37.53 21.14 -32.96
C PRO A 24 36.16 21.77 -33.24
N ALA A 25 35.07 21.01 -33.08
CA ALA A 25 33.76 21.51 -32.65
C ALA A 25 32.69 20.40 -32.67
N ARG A 26 32.35 19.90 -31.49
CA ARG A 26 30.96 19.78 -30.96
C ARG A 26 30.94 18.74 -29.83
N THR A 27 30.73 19.27 -28.63
CA THR A 27 30.43 18.62 -27.34
C THR A 27 29.61 17.33 -27.43
N PRO A 28 29.98 16.25 -26.73
CA PRO A 28 29.07 15.15 -26.47
C PRO A 28 28.14 15.50 -25.29
N ARG A 29 26.84 15.63 -25.59
CA ARG A 29 25.79 15.59 -24.57
C ARG A 29 25.70 14.15 -24.04
N THR A 30 26.05 13.98 -22.76
CA THR A 30 25.74 12.79 -21.97
C THR A 30 24.22 12.57 -21.97
N ARG A 31 23.73 11.51 -22.62
CA ARG A 31 22.35 11.05 -22.44
C ARG A 31 22.29 10.20 -21.16
N ARG A 32 21.66 10.76 -20.12
CA ARG A 32 21.07 9.97 -19.03
C ARG A 32 20.03 9.06 -19.67
N ALA A 33 20.21 7.75 -19.53
CA ALA A 33 19.14 6.79 -19.77
C ALA A 33 18.30 6.74 -18.49
N ALA A 34 17.11 7.35 -18.52
CA ALA A 34 16.06 7.03 -17.58
C ALA A 34 15.33 5.80 -18.14
N LEU A 35 15.29 4.71 -17.37
CA LEU A 35 14.45 3.56 -17.66
C LEU A 35 12.99 3.98 -17.41
N SER A 36 12.20 4.07 -18.47
CA SER A 36 10.74 4.15 -18.38
C SER A 36 10.20 2.73 -18.44
N ALA A 37 9.79 2.18 -17.31
CA ALA A 37 9.01 0.93 -17.26
C ALA A 37 7.53 1.26 -17.16
N LEU A 38 6.90 1.57 -18.30
CA LEU A 38 5.45 1.59 -18.46
C LEU A 38 5.06 0.33 -19.23
N GLY A 39 4.37 -0.60 -18.57
CA GLY A 39 3.81 -1.79 -19.19
C GLY A 39 2.66 -1.43 -20.14
N SER A 40 2.88 -1.62 -21.44
CA SER A 40 1.85 -1.47 -22.48
C SER A 40 1.01 -2.75 -22.57
N LEU A 41 -0.29 -2.67 -22.27
CA LEU A 41 -1.28 -3.67 -22.68
C LEU A 41 -1.84 -3.26 -24.05
N LEU A 42 -1.58 -4.04 -25.10
CA LEU A 42 -2.28 -3.91 -26.38
C LEU A 42 -3.68 -4.55 -26.27
N LEU A 43 -4.74 -3.76 -26.48
CA LEU A 43 -6.11 -4.26 -26.66
C LEU A 43 -6.47 -4.28 -28.15
N ALA A 44 -6.85 -5.45 -28.67
CA ALA A 44 -7.42 -5.58 -30.01
C ALA A 44 -8.86 -5.04 -30.01
N ALA A 45 -9.14 -4.06 -30.89
CA ALA A 45 -10.46 -3.47 -31.03
C ALA A 45 -11.41 -4.41 -31.80
N VAL A 46 -12.51 -4.81 -31.16
CA VAL A 46 -13.70 -5.34 -31.83
C VAL A 46 -14.79 -4.26 -31.74
N ALA A 47 -15.23 -3.76 -32.89
CA ALA A 47 -16.28 -2.75 -32.99
C ALA A 47 -17.65 -3.36 -32.69
N LEU A 48 -18.37 -2.79 -31.71
CA LEU A 48 -19.79 -3.03 -31.46
C LEU A 48 -20.57 -1.71 -31.66
N PRO A 49 -21.83 -1.76 -32.12
CA PRO A 49 -22.57 -0.58 -32.53
C PRO A 49 -23.00 0.28 -31.34
N ALA A 50 -22.93 1.60 -31.54
CA ALA A 50 -23.26 2.61 -30.55
C ALA A 50 -24.76 2.58 -30.18
N VAL A 51 -25.05 2.38 -28.90
CA VAL A 51 -26.35 2.67 -28.30
C VAL A 51 -26.22 3.99 -27.54
N ALA A 52 -27.08 4.96 -27.84
CA ALA A 52 -27.07 6.29 -27.23
C ALA A 52 -27.22 6.21 -25.69
N PRO A 53 -26.50 7.03 -24.90
CA PRO A 53 -26.62 7.00 -23.46
C PRO A 53 -27.93 7.65 -23.02
N ALA A 54 -28.72 6.92 -22.24
CA ALA A 54 -29.78 7.52 -21.43
C ALA A 54 -29.14 8.42 -20.37
N ALA A 55 -29.64 9.64 -20.23
CA ALA A 55 -29.21 10.59 -19.22
C ALA A 55 -29.44 10.00 -17.82
N HIS A 56 -28.37 9.59 -17.14
CA HIS A 56 -28.42 9.21 -15.74
C HIS A 56 -28.34 10.49 -14.91
N GLY A 57 -29.47 10.89 -14.33
CA GLY A 57 -29.51 11.96 -13.35
C GLY A 57 -28.59 11.66 -12.16
N ALA A 58 -28.04 12.72 -11.56
CA ALA A 58 -27.23 12.62 -10.35
C ALA A 58 -27.96 11.77 -9.28
N PRO A 59 -27.23 10.94 -8.50
CA PRO A 59 -27.86 10.16 -7.44
C PRO A 59 -28.52 11.11 -6.43
N ALA A 60 -29.80 10.88 -6.16
CA ALA A 60 -30.53 11.63 -5.15
C ALA A 60 -29.87 11.41 -3.78
N ALA A 61 -29.62 12.51 -3.06
CA ALA A 61 -29.10 12.47 -1.69
C ALA A 61 -30.01 11.61 -0.81
N ARG A 62 -29.43 10.58 -0.17
CA ARG A 62 -30.12 9.70 0.79
C ARG A 62 -30.66 10.57 1.94
N LYS A 63 -31.94 10.38 2.31
CA LYS A 63 -32.49 10.99 3.54
C LYS A 63 -31.67 10.50 4.75
N PRO A 64 -31.33 11.36 5.73
CA PRO A 64 -30.59 10.93 6.91
C PRO A 64 -31.40 9.87 7.66
N GLY A 65 -30.86 8.64 7.70
CA GLY A 65 -31.32 7.63 8.66
C GLY A 65 -30.82 7.98 10.06
N PRO A 66 -31.25 7.24 11.11
CA PRO A 66 -30.62 7.36 12.42
C PRO A 66 -29.11 7.18 12.27
N ALA A 67 -28.32 8.02 12.96
CA ALA A 67 -26.87 7.99 12.88
C ALA A 67 -26.37 6.57 13.23
N ALA A 68 -25.78 5.88 12.24
CA ALA A 68 -25.16 4.60 12.47
C ALA A 68 -24.08 4.75 13.54
N ALA A 69 -23.92 3.73 14.40
CA ALA A 69 -22.81 3.73 15.35
C ALA A 69 -21.49 3.90 14.59
N PRO A 70 -20.53 4.68 15.12
CA PRO A 70 -19.27 4.91 14.44
C PRO A 70 -18.54 3.59 14.20
N LEU A 71 -17.93 3.44 13.02
CA LEU A 71 -17.14 2.26 12.66
C LEU A 71 -16.07 1.98 13.72
N ALA A 72 -15.89 0.70 14.05
CA ALA A 72 -14.93 0.30 15.07
C ALA A 72 -13.48 0.59 14.63
N VAL A 73 -13.19 0.49 13.34
CA VAL A 73 -11.92 0.86 12.71
C VAL A 73 -12.10 2.11 11.85
N ARG A 74 -11.40 3.16 12.24
CA ARG A 74 -11.29 4.43 11.52
C ARG A 74 -9.81 4.73 11.48
N GLY A 75 -9.12 4.08 10.54
CA GLY A 75 -7.67 4.02 10.51
C GLY A 75 -7.05 4.86 9.41
N GLY A 76 -5.74 5.05 9.53
CA GLY A 76 -4.87 5.54 8.47
C GLY A 76 -3.62 4.67 8.39
N ASP A 77 -3.15 4.38 7.17
CA ASP A 77 -1.82 3.83 6.96
C ASP A 77 -0.80 4.97 7.06
N LEU A 78 0.01 4.98 8.11
CA LEU A 78 0.98 6.07 8.37
C LEU A 78 2.42 5.59 8.21
N SER A 79 2.63 4.63 7.32
CA SER A 79 3.93 4.02 7.07
C SER A 79 4.94 5.02 6.52
N SER A 80 4.52 5.91 5.62
CA SER A 80 5.42 6.91 5.02
C SER A 80 5.65 8.13 5.93
N LEU A 81 4.87 8.31 7.00
CA LEU A 81 4.95 9.49 7.87
C LEU A 81 6.36 9.72 8.47
N PRO A 82 7.07 8.71 9.02
CA PRO A 82 8.44 8.90 9.53
C PRO A 82 9.41 9.41 8.45
N LYS A 83 9.33 8.87 7.23
CA LYS A 83 10.15 9.31 6.10
C LYS A 83 9.80 10.76 5.76
N ASN A 84 8.52 11.07 5.62
CA ASN A 84 8.06 12.42 5.30
C ASN A 84 8.56 13.46 6.32
N GLU A 85 8.39 13.19 7.61
CA GLU A 85 8.86 14.08 8.68
C GLU A 85 10.39 14.24 8.68
N ALA A 86 11.14 13.15 8.44
CA ALA A 86 12.60 13.20 8.34
C ALA A 86 13.08 14.06 7.16
N PHE A 87 12.29 14.14 6.08
CA PHE A 87 12.55 14.99 4.92
C PHE A 87 11.86 16.37 4.98
N GLY A 88 11.34 16.75 6.15
CA GLY A 88 10.90 18.11 6.44
C GLY A 88 9.42 18.39 6.18
N ALA A 89 8.59 17.35 5.99
CA ALA A 89 7.14 17.53 5.91
C ALA A 89 6.61 18.20 7.18
N SER A 90 5.65 19.11 6.99
CA SER A 90 5.01 19.87 8.07
C SER A 90 3.51 19.70 7.95
N TYR A 91 2.80 19.80 9.08
CA TYR A 91 1.36 19.54 9.12
C TYR A 91 0.65 20.56 10.01
N ARG A 92 -0.57 20.90 9.62
CA ARG A 92 -1.40 21.90 10.28
C ARG A 92 -2.82 21.40 10.46
N TYR A 93 -3.42 21.83 11.56
CA TYR A 93 -4.87 21.78 11.75
C TYR A 93 -5.58 22.62 10.68
N GLU A 94 -6.89 22.44 10.55
CA GLU A 94 -7.71 23.19 9.58
C GLU A 94 -7.63 24.70 9.79
N ASP A 95 -7.45 25.16 11.04
CA ASP A 95 -7.29 26.58 11.40
C ASP A 95 -5.90 27.16 11.05
N GLY A 96 -4.97 26.33 10.59
CA GLY A 96 -3.59 26.69 10.22
C GLY A 96 -2.56 26.54 11.35
N THR A 97 -2.99 26.16 12.56
CA THR A 97 -2.09 25.87 13.69
C THR A 97 -1.20 24.68 13.33
N ALA A 98 0.12 24.79 13.55
CA ALA A 98 1.04 23.67 13.32
C ALA A 98 0.82 22.55 14.34
N GLY A 99 1.00 21.30 13.92
CA GLY A 99 0.84 20.14 14.80
C GLY A 99 1.53 18.88 14.27
N ASP A 100 1.64 17.87 15.13
CA ASP A 100 2.07 16.52 14.77
C ASP A 100 0.96 15.84 13.95
N ALA A 101 1.28 15.26 12.79
CA ALA A 101 0.28 14.69 11.87
C ALA A 101 -0.59 13.62 12.55
N LEU A 102 0.04 12.74 13.33
CA LEU A 102 -0.65 11.69 14.06
C LEU A 102 -1.62 12.29 15.10
N ALA A 103 -1.20 13.32 15.83
CA ALA A 103 -2.06 14.04 16.78
C ALA A 103 -3.23 14.77 16.10
N ILE A 104 -3.00 15.38 14.93
CA ILE A 104 -4.05 16.00 14.13
C ILE A 104 -5.09 14.94 13.72
N LEU A 105 -4.65 13.84 13.11
CA LEU A 105 -5.54 12.75 12.66
C LEU A 105 -6.27 12.06 13.82
N ARG A 106 -5.58 11.82 14.94
CA ARG A 106 -6.21 11.35 16.19
C ARG A 106 -7.29 12.34 16.60
N SER A 107 -6.98 13.63 16.71
CA SER A 107 -7.94 14.64 17.20
C SER A 107 -9.20 14.71 16.33
N ALA A 108 -9.06 14.41 15.04
CA ALA A 108 -10.16 14.29 14.09
C ALA A 108 -10.97 12.99 14.22
N GLY A 109 -10.54 12.03 15.05
CA GLY A 109 -11.26 10.81 15.41
C GLY A 109 -10.62 9.51 14.91
N MET A 110 -9.48 9.57 14.22
CA MET A 110 -8.76 8.36 13.79
C MET A 110 -8.33 7.55 15.01
N ASN A 111 -8.57 6.24 14.98
CA ASN A 111 -8.39 5.35 16.14
C ASN A 111 -7.51 4.13 15.86
N TYR A 112 -7.05 3.96 14.63
CA TYR A 112 -6.14 2.89 14.21
C TYR A 112 -5.00 3.46 13.37
N VAL A 113 -3.81 2.91 13.54
CA VAL A 113 -2.69 3.09 12.62
C VAL A 113 -2.40 1.74 11.96
N ARG A 114 -2.37 1.73 10.63
CA ARG A 114 -1.79 0.65 9.83
C ARG A 114 -0.32 0.99 9.55
N LEU A 115 0.56 0.01 9.71
CA LEU A 115 1.98 0.14 9.42
C LEU A 115 2.42 -1.07 8.60
N LYS A 116 2.88 -0.83 7.37
CA LYS A 116 3.53 -1.86 6.58
C LYS A 116 4.91 -2.17 7.14
N VAL A 117 5.33 -3.42 7.01
CA VAL A 117 6.66 -3.88 7.35
C VAL A 117 7.29 -4.60 6.17
N TRP A 118 8.45 -4.11 5.77
CA TRP A 118 9.35 -4.68 4.77
C TRP A 118 10.49 -5.42 5.47
N VAL A 119 11.08 -6.38 4.76
CA VAL A 119 12.12 -7.25 5.33
C VAL A 119 13.46 -6.52 5.37
N ASP A 120 13.95 -6.04 4.23
CA ASP A 120 15.20 -5.29 4.12
C ASP A 120 15.10 -4.17 3.05
N PRO A 121 14.39 -3.08 3.36
CA PRO A 121 14.15 -2.00 2.40
C PRO A 121 15.38 -1.12 2.17
N ALA A 122 15.61 -0.76 0.91
CA ALA A 122 16.85 -0.10 0.48
C ALA A 122 17.10 1.28 1.11
N ASP A 123 16.05 2.01 1.48
CA ASP A 123 16.14 3.32 2.14
C ASP A 123 16.07 3.24 3.68
N GLY A 124 15.91 2.04 4.24
CA GLY A 124 15.82 1.83 5.69
C GLY A 124 14.51 2.33 6.32
N TYR A 125 13.45 2.56 5.54
CA TYR A 125 12.11 2.89 6.05
C TYR A 125 11.14 1.73 5.93
N ASN A 126 10.10 1.71 6.77
CA ASN A 126 9.14 0.60 6.87
C ASN A 126 9.78 -0.73 7.33
N ASP A 127 10.98 -0.69 7.91
CA ASP A 127 11.56 -1.86 8.58
C ASP A 127 10.97 -2.05 9.98
N LYS A 128 11.44 -3.08 10.68
CA LYS A 128 11.04 -3.37 12.06
C LYS A 128 11.24 -2.18 13.01
N ASP A 129 12.35 -1.47 12.92
CA ASP A 129 12.68 -0.40 13.87
C ASP A 129 11.77 0.81 13.68
N ASN A 130 11.47 1.17 12.43
CA ASN A 130 10.48 2.20 12.09
C ASN A 130 9.08 1.82 12.56
N VAL A 131 8.66 0.57 12.34
CA VAL A 131 7.37 0.06 12.82
C VAL A 131 7.28 0.13 14.34
N LEU A 132 8.33 -0.26 15.06
CA LEU A 132 8.39 -0.15 16.52
C LEU A 132 8.32 1.31 16.98
N ALA A 133 9.00 2.22 16.32
CA ALA A 133 8.97 3.64 16.67
C ALA A 133 7.56 4.25 16.48
N MET A 134 6.93 4.00 15.33
CA MET A 134 5.58 4.48 15.06
C MET A 134 4.52 3.82 15.93
N ALA A 135 4.66 2.53 16.25
CA ALA A 135 3.77 1.83 17.17
C ALA A 135 3.78 2.47 18.57
N ARG A 136 4.94 2.93 19.09
CA ARG A 136 4.98 3.70 20.35
C ARG A 136 4.20 4.99 20.24
N ARG A 137 4.41 5.77 19.17
CA ARG A 137 3.70 7.04 18.94
C ARG A 137 2.19 6.82 18.91
N ALA A 138 1.71 5.85 18.14
CA ALA A 138 0.30 5.51 18.02
C ALA A 138 -0.32 5.08 19.37
N LYS A 139 0.31 4.13 20.05
CA LYS A 139 -0.21 3.58 21.32
C LYS A 139 -0.17 4.59 22.45
N ALA A 140 0.82 5.50 22.48
CA ALA A 140 0.88 6.60 23.44
C ALA A 140 -0.32 7.57 23.31
N GLN A 141 -0.92 7.66 22.12
CA GLN A 141 -2.14 8.45 21.87
C GLN A 141 -3.44 7.63 22.00
N GLY A 142 -3.34 6.37 22.44
CA GLY A 142 -4.47 5.46 22.61
C GLY A 142 -5.00 4.86 21.31
N MET A 143 -4.28 4.99 20.21
CA MET A 143 -4.66 4.37 18.94
C MET A 143 -4.28 2.89 18.91
N LYS A 144 -5.07 2.11 18.18
CA LYS A 144 -4.81 0.69 17.93
C LYS A 144 -3.88 0.48 16.75
N LEU A 145 -3.29 -0.71 16.67
CA LEU A 145 -2.26 -1.03 15.69
C LEU A 145 -2.68 -2.21 14.79
N LEU A 146 -2.60 -2.00 13.48
CA LEU A 146 -2.61 -3.04 12.45
C LEU A 146 -1.22 -3.11 11.81
N VAL A 147 -0.53 -4.24 11.95
CA VAL A 147 0.78 -4.46 11.30
C VAL A 147 0.55 -5.20 9.99
N ASP A 148 1.08 -4.69 8.90
CA ASP A 148 0.94 -5.25 7.57
C ASP A 148 2.26 -5.83 7.05
N PHE A 149 2.37 -7.15 7.04
CA PHE A 149 3.53 -7.84 6.52
C PHE A 149 3.42 -8.02 5.01
N HIS A 150 4.26 -7.29 4.26
CA HIS A 150 4.38 -7.49 2.82
C HIS A 150 5.17 -8.76 2.48
N TYR A 151 6.06 -9.20 3.37
CA TYR A 151 7.01 -10.29 3.10
C TYR A 151 7.84 -10.04 1.81
N SER A 152 8.30 -8.81 1.65
CA SER A 152 9.08 -8.30 0.53
C SER A 152 9.98 -7.17 1.06
N ASP A 153 11.04 -6.82 0.32
CA ASP A 153 11.91 -5.67 0.62
C ASP A 153 11.31 -4.33 0.14
N ALA A 154 10.25 -4.40 -0.66
CA ALA A 154 9.56 -3.24 -1.20
C ALA A 154 8.07 -3.56 -1.41
N TRP A 155 7.36 -2.69 -2.11
CA TRP A 155 5.95 -2.86 -2.50
C TRP A 155 5.60 -4.30 -2.91
N ALA A 156 4.51 -4.80 -2.34
CA ALA A 156 3.85 -6.05 -2.67
C ALA A 156 2.40 -5.71 -3.03
N ASP A 157 1.96 -6.15 -4.21
CA ASP A 157 0.70 -5.79 -4.86
C ASP A 157 0.26 -6.95 -5.78
N PRO A 158 -0.91 -6.89 -6.46
CA PRO A 158 -1.37 -7.98 -7.32
C PRO A 158 -0.42 -8.34 -8.47
N GLY A 159 0.42 -7.40 -8.92
CA GLY A 159 1.41 -7.58 -9.97
C GLY A 159 2.82 -7.92 -9.48
N LYS A 160 3.09 -7.78 -8.18
CA LYS A 160 4.42 -7.95 -7.59
C LYS A 160 4.35 -8.60 -6.21
N GLN A 161 4.85 -9.82 -6.08
CA GLN A 161 4.97 -10.54 -4.80
C GLN A 161 6.37 -11.16 -4.66
N ASN A 162 7.39 -10.33 -4.89
CA ASN A 162 8.78 -10.77 -4.93
C ASN A 162 9.27 -11.22 -3.54
N LYS A 163 10.07 -12.29 -3.53
CA LYS A 163 10.83 -12.68 -2.34
C LYS A 163 11.82 -11.56 -1.97
N PRO A 164 12.02 -11.29 -0.68
CA PRO A 164 13.17 -10.53 -0.18
C PRO A 164 14.48 -11.07 -0.74
N ALA A 165 15.47 -10.22 -0.93
CA ALA A 165 16.79 -10.59 -1.43
C ALA A 165 17.41 -11.72 -0.59
N ALA A 166 17.29 -11.63 0.73
CA ALA A 166 17.75 -12.63 1.69
C ALA A 166 17.06 -14.00 1.53
N TRP A 167 15.86 -14.06 0.93
CA TRP A 167 15.08 -15.28 0.76
C TRP A 167 15.03 -15.76 -0.70
N SER A 168 15.71 -15.06 -1.60
CA SER A 168 15.63 -15.29 -3.06
C SER A 168 15.95 -16.74 -3.46
N SER A 169 16.93 -17.37 -2.81
CA SER A 169 17.34 -18.77 -3.04
C SER A 169 16.64 -19.79 -2.12
N HIS A 170 15.76 -19.35 -1.22
CA HIS A 170 15.09 -20.25 -0.29
C HIS A 170 13.97 -21.03 -1.00
N GLY A 171 13.96 -22.35 -0.79
CA GLY A 171 12.85 -23.20 -1.19
C GLY A 171 11.71 -23.16 -0.17
N TYR A 172 10.55 -23.70 -0.55
CA TYR A 172 9.29 -23.64 0.22
C TYR A 172 9.42 -23.89 1.73
N GLU A 173 10.11 -24.95 2.15
CA GLU A 173 10.23 -25.29 3.58
C GLU A 173 11.02 -24.24 4.37
N GLN A 174 12.01 -23.60 3.74
CA GLN A 174 12.72 -22.48 4.35
C GLN A 174 11.86 -21.22 4.34
N LEU A 175 11.16 -20.91 3.24
CA LEU A 175 10.24 -19.76 3.18
C LEU A 175 9.15 -19.82 4.25
N ARG A 176 8.63 -21.00 4.54
CA ARG A 176 7.66 -21.20 5.63
C ARG A 176 8.26 -20.86 7.01
N ARG A 177 9.54 -21.18 7.23
CA ARG A 177 10.26 -20.76 8.45
C ARG A 177 10.50 -19.26 8.43
N ASP A 178 10.90 -18.68 7.31
CA ASP A 178 11.18 -17.26 7.17
C ASP A 178 9.94 -16.41 7.48
N VAL A 179 8.77 -16.78 6.94
CA VAL A 179 7.48 -16.14 7.26
C VAL A 179 7.18 -16.20 8.75
N ARG A 180 7.29 -17.40 9.35
CA ARG A 180 7.03 -17.58 10.79
C ARG A 180 7.98 -16.73 11.63
N ASP A 181 9.28 -16.81 11.34
CA ASP A 181 10.33 -16.21 12.16
C ASP A 181 10.31 -14.68 12.03
N HIS A 182 10.12 -14.13 10.83
CA HIS A 182 9.96 -12.68 10.63
C HIS A 182 8.70 -12.14 11.32
N THR A 183 7.57 -12.86 11.21
CA THR A 183 6.32 -12.48 11.91
C THR A 183 6.51 -12.49 13.43
N GLN A 184 7.13 -13.54 13.98
CA GLN A 184 7.40 -13.63 15.42
C GLN A 184 8.37 -12.56 15.87
N ASP A 185 9.42 -12.27 15.11
CA ASP A 185 10.44 -11.30 15.50
C ASP A 185 9.85 -9.88 15.67
N VAL A 186 9.10 -9.42 14.68
CA VAL A 186 8.45 -8.09 14.72
C VAL A 186 7.38 -8.04 15.82
N LEU A 187 6.50 -9.04 15.90
CA LEU A 187 5.39 -9.02 16.86
C LEU A 187 5.87 -9.23 18.30
N ASN A 188 6.89 -10.04 18.55
CA ASN A 188 7.47 -10.16 19.89
C ASN A 188 8.15 -8.86 20.33
N ALA A 189 8.82 -8.15 19.42
CA ALA A 189 9.41 -6.85 19.74
C ALA A 189 8.34 -5.80 20.10
N LEU A 190 7.22 -5.77 19.37
CA LEU A 190 6.05 -4.93 19.71
C LEU A 190 5.47 -5.32 21.08
N ARG A 191 5.29 -6.62 21.34
CA ARG A 191 4.78 -7.11 22.63
C ARG A 191 5.71 -6.74 23.79
N ALA A 192 7.02 -6.94 23.64
CA ALA A 192 8.03 -6.60 24.65
C ALA A 192 8.05 -5.09 24.96
N GLN A 193 7.75 -4.26 23.96
CA GLN A 193 7.63 -2.81 24.09
C GLN A 193 6.29 -2.36 24.73
N GLY A 194 5.32 -3.25 24.91
CA GLY A 194 3.99 -2.89 25.40
C GLY A 194 3.05 -2.34 24.31
N THR A 195 3.41 -2.50 23.03
CA THR A 195 2.67 -2.01 21.87
C THR A 195 2.07 -3.14 21.03
N THR A 196 1.70 -4.25 21.67
CA THR A 196 1.11 -5.44 21.03
C THR A 196 0.09 -5.07 19.94
N ALA A 197 0.27 -5.67 18.76
CA ALA A 197 -0.60 -5.45 17.61
C ALA A 197 -2.04 -5.92 17.90
N ASP A 198 -3.03 -5.09 17.57
CA ASP A 198 -4.45 -5.45 17.67
C ASP A 198 -4.87 -6.31 16.48
N MET A 199 -4.32 -6.00 15.30
CA MET A 199 -4.50 -6.77 14.07
C MET A 199 -3.15 -7.00 13.38
N VAL A 200 -3.06 -8.09 12.63
CA VAL A 200 -1.95 -8.37 11.74
C VAL A 200 -2.50 -8.75 10.37
N GLN A 201 -1.90 -8.23 9.31
CA GLN A 201 -2.19 -8.60 7.93
C GLN A 201 -1.06 -9.51 7.42
N ILE A 202 -1.42 -10.70 6.96
CA ILE A 202 -0.46 -11.72 6.49
C ILE A 202 -0.42 -11.66 4.97
N GLY A 203 0.50 -10.85 4.43
CA GLY A 203 0.59 -10.52 3.02
C GLY A 203 -0.20 -9.26 2.66
N ASN A 204 0.23 -8.54 1.62
CA ASN A 204 -0.49 -7.38 1.09
C ASN A 204 -1.01 -7.67 -0.33
N GLU A 205 -2.32 -7.45 -0.55
CA GLU A 205 -3.00 -7.63 -1.83
C GLU A 205 -2.61 -8.94 -2.55
N ILE A 206 -2.76 -10.04 -1.82
CA ILE A 206 -2.28 -11.37 -2.22
C ILE A 206 -3.20 -12.07 -3.23
N ASN A 207 -3.78 -11.31 -4.16
CA ASN A 207 -4.66 -11.80 -5.23
C ASN A 207 -3.99 -12.93 -6.01
N GLY A 208 -2.71 -12.76 -6.36
CA GLY A 208 -1.88 -13.78 -7.00
C GLY A 208 -1.06 -14.65 -6.03
N GLY A 209 -1.21 -14.47 -4.71
CA GLY A 209 -0.44 -15.17 -3.69
C GLY A 209 0.64 -14.30 -3.05
N MET A 210 1.69 -14.90 -2.50
CA MET A 210 2.84 -14.21 -1.88
C MET A 210 4.14 -14.98 -2.14
N LEU A 211 5.31 -14.34 -2.05
CA LEU A 211 6.62 -15.00 -2.17
C LEU A 211 6.72 -15.90 -3.43
N TRP A 212 6.55 -15.30 -4.60
CA TRP A 212 6.53 -16.04 -5.86
C TRP A 212 7.90 -16.67 -6.20
N PRO A 213 7.91 -17.84 -6.88
CA PRO A 213 6.73 -18.60 -7.34
C PRO A 213 6.12 -19.57 -6.30
N GLU A 214 6.79 -19.83 -5.18
CA GLU A 214 6.40 -20.88 -4.24
C GLU A 214 4.99 -20.66 -3.65
N GLY A 215 4.66 -19.43 -3.26
CA GLY A 215 3.35 -19.09 -2.73
C GLY A 215 2.38 -18.51 -3.77
N SER A 216 2.50 -18.86 -5.05
CA SER A 216 1.50 -18.48 -6.07
C SER A 216 0.14 -19.15 -5.81
N ILE A 217 -0.95 -18.50 -6.24
CA ILE A 217 -2.29 -19.12 -6.31
C ILE A 217 -2.37 -20.33 -7.25
N ASP A 218 -1.40 -20.52 -8.14
CA ASP A 218 -1.27 -21.76 -8.92
C ASP A 218 -0.86 -22.96 -8.03
N ASN A 219 -0.34 -22.69 -6.83
CA ASN A 219 0.15 -23.68 -5.86
C ASN A 219 -0.47 -23.46 -4.47
N TRP A 220 -1.80 -23.58 -4.41
CA TRP A 220 -2.57 -23.42 -3.18
C TRP A 220 -2.05 -24.19 -1.94
N PRO A 221 -1.58 -25.45 -2.04
CA PRO A 221 -1.00 -26.12 -0.87
C PRO A 221 0.17 -25.37 -0.25
N GLN A 222 1.06 -24.78 -1.06
CA GLN A 222 2.19 -23.99 -0.56
C GLN A 222 1.77 -22.62 -0.08
N LEU A 223 0.95 -21.89 -0.84
CA LEU A 223 0.40 -20.60 -0.40
C LEU A 223 -0.31 -20.74 0.95
N ALA A 224 -1.19 -21.73 1.11
CA ALA A 224 -1.89 -21.98 2.37
C ALA A 224 -0.92 -22.31 3.52
N GLY A 225 0.18 -23.00 3.25
CA GLY A 225 1.22 -23.29 4.24
C GLY A 225 1.97 -22.04 4.73
N LEU A 226 2.25 -21.09 3.82
CA LEU A 226 2.85 -19.80 4.16
C LEU A 226 1.89 -18.94 4.99
N LEU A 227 0.63 -18.83 4.55
CA LEU A 227 -0.40 -18.07 5.28
C LEU A 227 -0.65 -18.62 6.68
N LYS A 228 -0.69 -19.95 6.83
CA LYS A 228 -0.78 -20.62 8.14
C LYS A 228 0.42 -20.28 9.01
N ALA A 229 1.64 -20.34 8.47
CA ALA A 229 2.84 -20.04 9.23
C ALA A 229 2.83 -18.63 9.82
N GLY A 230 2.41 -17.62 9.03
CA GLY A 230 2.28 -16.24 9.51
C GLY A 230 1.15 -16.08 10.53
N ALA A 231 -0.02 -16.67 10.28
CA ALA A 231 -1.16 -16.58 11.19
C ALA A 231 -0.89 -17.27 12.54
N GLU A 232 -0.32 -18.47 12.53
CA GLU A 232 0.06 -19.23 13.74
C GLU A 232 1.18 -18.51 14.51
N ALA A 233 2.16 -17.93 13.81
CA ALA A 233 3.18 -17.08 14.41
C ALA A 233 2.55 -15.93 15.19
N ALA A 234 1.61 -15.18 14.57
CA ALA A 234 0.92 -14.09 15.24
C ALA A 234 0.13 -14.55 16.48
N LYS A 235 -0.62 -15.65 16.36
CA LYS A 235 -1.38 -16.21 17.49
C LYS A 235 -0.49 -16.72 18.61
N SER A 236 0.72 -17.19 18.31
CA SER A 236 1.70 -17.62 19.31
C SER A 236 2.25 -16.46 20.15
N VAL A 237 2.37 -15.26 19.57
CA VAL A 237 2.78 -14.05 20.29
C VAL A 237 1.63 -13.49 21.13
N SER A 238 0.43 -13.45 20.55
CA SER A 238 -0.78 -12.94 21.21
C SER A 238 -2.02 -13.57 20.60
N ALA A 239 -2.72 -14.40 21.38
CA ALA A 239 -3.97 -15.03 20.96
C ALA A 239 -5.07 -14.00 20.62
N GLY A 240 -5.00 -12.80 21.21
CA GLY A 240 -5.95 -11.71 20.98
C GLY A 240 -5.70 -10.90 19.70
N THR A 241 -4.54 -11.03 19.07
CA THR A 241 -4.24 -10.34 17.80
C THR A 241 -5.05 -10.95 16.67
N ARG A 242 -5.86 -10.15 15.97
CA ARG A 242 -6.71 -10.64 14.87
C ARG A 242 -5.92 -10.76 13.58
N VAL A 243 -6.10 -11.87 12.86
CA VAL A 243 -5.45 -12.12 11.57
C VAL A 243 -6.33 -11.63 10.42
N VAL A 244 -5.78 -10.76 9.59
CA VAL A 244 -6.38 -10.20 8.38
C VAL A 244 -5.73 -10.88 7.16
N LEU A 245 -6.55 -11.34 6.22
CA LEU A 245 -6.12 -11.66 4.86
C LEU A 245 -6.63 -10.56 3.93
N HIS A 246 -5.76 -10.05 3.07
CA HIS A 246 -6.02 -8.84 2.30
C HIS A 246 -5.92 -9.08 0.79
N LEU A 247 -6.98 -8.74 0.06
CA LEU A 247 -6.99 -8.72 -1.41
C LEU A 247 -7.26 -7.31 -1.93
N ALA A 248 -6.74 -7.00 -3.11
CA ALA A 248 -7.14 -5.84 -3.89
C ALA A 248 -8.56 -6.02 -4.48
N GLU A 249 -8.98 -5.08 -5.33
CA GLU A 249 -10.16 -5.21 -6.19
C GLU A 249 -11.46 -5.44 -5.41
N GLY A 250 -11.74 -4.60 -4.41
CA GLY A 250 -12.90 -4.76 -3.52
C GLY A 250 -14.28 -4.80 -4.19
N GLY A 251 -14.42 -4.39 -5.46
CA GLY A 251 -15.65 -4.60 -6.25
C GLY A 251 -15.73 -5.94 -6.98
N ASP A 252 -14.63 -6.69 -7.09
CA ASP A 252 -14.62 -8.03 -7.69
C ASP A 252 -15.09 -9.08 -6.68
N GLN A 253 -16.41 -9.28 -6.64
CA GLN A 253 -17.03 -10.29 -5.81
C GLN A 253 -16.66 -11.73 -6.24
N GLU A 254 -16.43 -11.98 -7.53
CA GLU A 254 -16.14 -13.32 -8.01
C GLU A 254 -14.72 -13.75 -7.63
N GLY A 255 -13.72 -12.92 -7.89
CA GLY A 255 -12.33 -13.16 -7.50
C GLY A 255 -12.16 -13.26 -5.99
N THR A 256 -12.80 -12.35 -5.24
CA THR A 256 -12.82 -12.40 -3.76
C THR A 256 -13.37 -13.73 -3.27
N ARG A 257 -14.54 -14.16 -3.77
CA ARG A 257 -15.16 -15.45 -3.41
C ARG A 257 -14.24 -16.62 -3.76
N TRP A 258 -13.71 -16.64 -4.98
CA TRP A 258 -12.86 -17.72 -5.44
C TRP A 258 -11.64 -17.89 -4.54
N TRP A 259 -10.96 -16.81 -4.22
CA TRP A 259 -9.75 -16.83 -3.41
C TRP A 259 -10.03 -17.30 -1.98
N PHE A 260 -11.04 -16.72 -1.32
CA PHE A 260 -11.37 -17.09 0.06
C PHE A 260 -11.97 -18.50 0.19
N ASP A 261 -12.71 -18.98 -0.82
CA ASP A 261 -13.16 -20.38 -0.87
C ASP A 261 -11.99 -21.35 -0.86
N ARG A 262 -10.93 -21.05 -1.62
CA ARG A 262 -9.71 -21.85 -1.65
C ARG A 262 -8.95 -21.75 -0.33
N ALA A 263 -8.79 -20.56 0.23
CA ALA A 263 -8.15 -20.39 1.54
C ALA A 263 -8.86 -21.20 2.64
N VAL A 264 -10.19 -21.17 2.68
CA VAL A 264 -11.01 -21.95 3.60
C VAL A 264 -10.88 -23.45 3.34
N ALA A 265 -10.94 -23.90 2.08
CA ALA A 265 -10.78 -25.31 1.71
C ALA A 265 -9.42 -25.88 2.12
N HIS A 266 -8.38 -25.04 2.15
CA HIS A 266 -7.05 -25.40 2.63
C HIS A 266 -6.86 -25.16 4.13
N GLY A 267 -7.88 -24.70 4.86
CA GLY A 267 -7.87 -24.49 6.30
C GLY A 267 -6.98 -23.34 6.76
N VAL A 268 -6.80 -22.30 5.94
CA VAL A 268 -6.05 -21.09 6.33
C VAL A 268 -6.84 -20.35 7.43
N PRO A 269 -6.24 -20.07 8.60
CA PRO A 269 -6.91 -19.36 9.68
C PRO A 269 -6.91 -17.85 9.46
N PHE A 270 -8.07 -17.21 9.65
CA PHE A 270 -8.21 -15.75 9.62
C PHE A 270 -9.43 -15.27 10.41
N ASP A 271 -9.39 -14.01 10.84
CA ASP A 271 -10.39 -13.36 11.68
C ASP A 271 -11.10 -12.18 10.99
N VAL A 272 -10.49 -11.61 9.95
CA VAL A 272 -10.97 -10.43 9.20
C VAL A 272 -10.66 -10.63 7.72
N ILE A 273 -11.60 -10.22 6.87
CA ILE A 273 -11.40 -10.08 5.43
C ILE A 273 -11.07 -8.61 5.14
N GLY A 274 -9.86 -8.34 4.65
CA GLY A 274 -9.44 -7.02 4.19
C GLY A 274 -9.61 -6.90 2.68
N LEU A 275 -10.10 -5.77 2.20
CA LEU A 275 -10.18 -5.45 0.77
C LEU A 275 -9.67 -4.03 0.49
N SER A 276 -8.85 -3.83 -0.54
CA SER A 276 -8.57 -2.49 -1.07
C SER A 276 -9.72 -2.00 -1.94
N TYR A 277 -10.09 -0.73 -1.81
CA TYR A 277 -11.06 -0.09 -2.67
C TYR A 277 -10.61 1.29 -3.13
N TYR A 278 -10.15 1.35 -4.38
CA TYR A 278 -9.88 2.58 -5.11
C TYR A 278 -10.93 2.69 -6.21
N GLY A 279 -11.94 3.53 -6.05
CA GLY A 279 -13.12 3.54 -6.93
C GLY A 279 -12.83 3.83 -8.40
N TYR A 280 -11.65 4.39 -8.70
CA TYR A 280 -11.16 4.63 -10.06
C TYR A 280 -10.62 3.36 -10.76
N TRP A 281 -10.45 2.25 -10.03
CA TRP A 281 -10.03 0.94 -10.58
C TRP A 281 -10.93 -0.22 -10.17
N HIS A 282 -11.37 -0.26 -8.91
CA HIS A 282 -11.93 -1.46 -8.26
C HIS A 282 -13.47 -1.57 -8.38
N GLY A 283 -14.05 -1.09 -9.48
CA GLY A 283 -15.49 -1.11 -9.70
C GLY A 283 -16.27 -0.07 -8.88
N THR A 284 -17.59 -0.12 -8.98
CA THR A 284 -18.48 0.88 -8.39
C THR A 284 -18.66 0.69 -6.88
N LEU A 285 -19.17 1.70 -6.19
CA LEU A 285 -19.53 1.59 -4.77
C LEU A 285 -20.64 0.54 -4.54
N ALA A 286 -21.49 0.30 -5.54
CA ALA A 286 -22.50 -0.76 -5.46
C ALA A 286 -21.85 -2.14 -5.49
N ASP A 287 -20.83 -2.33 -6.33
CA ASP A 287 -20.06 -3.57 -6.41
C ASP A 287 -19.32 -3.83 -5.09
N LEU A 288 -18.68 -2.80 -4.51
CA LEU A 288 -18.07 -2.89 -3.19
C LEU A 288 -19.08 -3.32 -2.11
N ARG A 289 -20.24 -2.67 -2.05
CA ARG A 289 -21.30 -3.01 -1.08
C ARG A 289 -21.76 -4.46 -1.24
N ALA A 290 -21.96 -4.91 -2.47
CA ALA A 290 -22.34 -6.28 -2.76
C ALA A 290 -21.27 -7.28 -2.31
N ASN A 291 -20.00 -7.00 -2.63
CA ASN A 291 -18.88 -7.88 -2.26
C ASN A 291 -18.66 -7.95 -0.75
N LEU A 292 -18.66 -6.81 -0.05
CA LEU A 292 -18.53 -6.76 1.42
C LEU A 292 -19.63 -7.59 2.09
N ASN A 293 -20.88 -7.41 1.67
CA ASN A 293 -22.02 -8.17 2.20
C ASN A 293 -21.91 -9.66 1.93
N ALA A 294 -21.57 -10.03 0.69
CA ALA A 294 -21.43 -11.43 0.30
C ALA A 294 -20.31 -12.12 1.07
N SER A 295 -19.15 -11.47 1.21
CA SER A 295 -17.98 -11.96 1.93
C SER A 295 -18.27 -12.11 3.43
N ALA A 296 -18.83 -11.08 4.06
CA ALA A 296 -19.19 -11.12 5.48
C ALA A 296 -20.21 -12.21 5.80
N SER A 297 -21.22 -12.39 4.94
CA SER A 297 -22.25 -13.41 5.09
C SER A 297 -21.69 -14.82 4.89
N ARG A 298 -20.97 -15.05 3.79
CA ARG A 298 -20.48 -16.36 3.39
C ARG A 298 -19.49 -16.96 4.38
N TYR A 299 -18.55 -16.16 4.87
CA TYR A 299 -17.48 -16.65 5.74
C TYR A 299 -17.78 -16.43 7.24
N GLY A 300 -18.83 -15.68 7.58
CA GLY A 300 -19.13 -15.34 8.96
C GLY A 300 -18.06 -14.49 9.63
N LYS A 301 -17.33 -13.68 8.85
CA LYS A 301 -16.20 -12.86 9.30
C LYS A 301 -16.49 -11.37 9.14
N PRO A 302 -15.97 -10.51 10.03
CA PRO A 302 -15.95 -9.07 9.79
C PRO A 302 -15.12 -8.71 8.56
N VAL A 303 -15.55 -7.66 7.86
CA VAL A 303 -14.91 -7.11 6.67
C VAL A 303 -14.35 -5.71 6.96
N LEU A 304 -13.20 -5.40 6.38
CA LEU A 304 -12.46 -4.16 6.53
C LEU A 304 -12.10 -3.66 5.13
N VAL A 305 -12.37 -2.40 4.82
CA VAL A 305 -11.66 -1.75 3.70
C VAL A 305 -10.27 -1.41 4.21
N ALA A 306 -9.28 -2.19 3.81
CA ALA A 306 -7.91 -2.11 4.34
C ALA A 306 -7.10 -1.00 3.67
N GLU A 307 -7.50 -0.59 2.46
CA GLU A 307 -6.94 0.55 1.77
C GLU A 307 -8.02 1.29 0.97
N THR A 308 -8.01 2.62 1.04
CA THR A 308 -8.75 3.51 0.15
C THR A 308 -8.12 4.89 0.18
N ALA A 309 -8.13 5.60 -0.94
CA ALA A 309 -7.74 7.00 -1.03
C ALA A 309 -8.48 7.66 -2.19
N TYR A 310 -8.53 8.99 -2.17
CA TYR A 310 -9.12 9.75 -3.28
C TYR A 310 -8.48 11.12 -3.41
N ALA A 311 -8.38 11.62 -4.64
CA ALA A 311 -7.74 12.90 -4.91
C ALA A 311 -8.56 14.10 -4.41
N HIS A 312 -7.90 15.02 -3.71
CA HIS A 312 -8.45 16.33 -3.35
C HIS A 312 -8.11 17.42 -4.38
N THR A 313 -7.26 17.13 -5.36
CA THR A 313 -6.91 18.03 -6.48
C THR A 313 -6.32 17.21 -7.64
N LEU A 314 -6.38 17.73 -8.87
CA LEU A 314 -5.66 17.15 -10.03
C LEU A 314 -4.28 17.78 -10.25
N ARG A 315 -3.87 18.70 -9.36
CA ARG A 315 -2.54 19.31 -9.43
C ARG A 315 -1.47 18.30 -9.00
N ASN A 316 -0.22 18.68 -9.25
CA ASN A 316 0.97 17.97 -8.81
C ASN A 316 1.79 18.93 -7.96
N ASP A 317 2.30 18.47 -6.82
CA ASP A 317 3.16 19.27 -5.94
C ASP A 317 4.65 18.85 -6.02
N ASP A 318 4.97 17.82 -6.80
CA ASP A 318 6.34 17.45 -7.17
C ASP A 318 6.51 17.21 -8.70
N ALA A 319 7.53 16.44 -9.09
CA ALA A 319 7.84 16.13 -10.49
C ALA A 319 7.26 14.79 -11.00
N LEU A 320 6.76 13.92 -10.12
CA LEU A 320 6.21 12.61 -10.50
C LEU A 320 4.70 12.76 -10.72
N GLU A 321 4.18 12.30 -11.87
CA GLU A 321 2.74 12.39 -12.14
C GLU A 321 1.93 11.57 -11.11
N ASN A 322 0.89 12.19 -10.54
CA ASN A 322 -0.03 11.53 -9.62
C ASN A 322 -0.85 10.42 -10.29
N ILE A 323 -1.24 9.43 -9.49
CA ILE A 323 -2.15 8.34 -9.87
C ILE A 323 -3.45 8.88 -10.48
N ILE A 324 -4.02 9.92 -9.86
CA ILE A 324 -5.18 10.66 -10.38
C ILE A 324 -4.70 12.06 -10.80
N ALA A 325 -4.30 12.21 -12.07
CA ALA A 325 -3.84 13.49 -12.63
C ALA A 325 -4.84 14.12 -13.60
N ARG A 326 -5.88 13.37 -14.02
CA ARG A 326 -6.80 13.78 -15.08
C ARG A 326 -8.25 13.49 -14.73
N GLY A 327 -9.16 14.26 -15.34
CA GLY A 327 -10.60 14.16 -15.09
C GLY A 327 -11.23 12.83 -15.51
N ASP A 328 -10.66 12.13 -16.49
CA ASP A 328 -11.12 10.81 -16.95
C ASP A 328 -10.83 9.67 -15.95
N GLN A 329 -9.96 9.93 -14.96
CA GLN A 329 -9.66 8.99 -13.88
C GLN A 329 -10.59 9.15 -12.67
N LEU A 330 -11.42 10.19 -12.64
CA LEU A 330 -12.31 10.46 -11.51
C LEU A 330 -13.50 9.52 -11.51
N VAL A 331 -13.91 9.12 -10.30
CA VAL A 331 -15.19 8.43 -10.08
C VAL A 331 -16.32 9.42 -10.36
N PRO A 332 -17.29 9.06 -11.22
CA PRO A 332 -18.42 9.94 -11.53
C PRO A 332 -19.14 10.44 -10.26
N GLY A 333 -19.35 11.75 -10.19
CA GLY A 333 -19.99 12.41 -9.04
C GLY A 333 -19.04 12.88 -7.93
N TYR A 334 -17.75 12.51 -7.97
CA TYR A 334 -16.75 12.90 -6.98
C TYR A 334 -15.61 13.68 -7.65
N PRO A 335 -15.72 15.01 -7.77
CA PRO A 335 -14.64 15.81 -8.36
C PRO A 335 -13.39 15.77 -7.47
N ALA A 336 -12.20 15.98 -8.04
CA ALA A 336 -10.98 16.14 -7.26
C ALA A 336 -10.93 17.53 -6.60
N THR A 337 -11.71 17.67 -5.53
CA THR A 337 -11.71 18.79 -4.59
C THR A 337 -11.68 18.24 -3.17
N PRO A 338 -11.32 19.03 -2.15
CA PRO A 338 -11.38 18.58 -0.75
C PRO A 338 -12.76 18.04 -0.34
N GLU A 339 -13.85 18.66 -0.83
CA GLU A 339 -15.21 18.19 -0.60
C GLU A 339 -15.54 16.90 -1.35
N GLY A 340 -15.03 16.74 -2.57
CA GLY A 340 -15.21 15.53 -3.37
C GLY A 340 -14.46 14.32 -2.78
N GLN A 341 -13.23 14.54 -2.28
CA GLN A 341 -12.49 13.55 -1.49
C GLN A 341 -13.30 13.12 -0.25
N ALA A 342 -13.81 14.08 0.52
CA ALA A 342 -14.66 13.78 1.68
C ALA A 342 -15.96 13.06 1.28
N ALA A 343 -16.59 13.43 0.18
CA ALA A 343 -17.80 12.78 -0.32
C ALA A 343 -17.54 11.32 -0.70
N GLN A 344 -16.45 11.04 -1.40
CA GLN A 344 -16.08 9.67 -1.80
C GLN A 344 -15.78 8.82 -0.56
N LEU A 345 -14.95 9.32 0.37
CA LEU A 345 -14.59 8.60 1.58
C LEU A 345 -15.81 8.30 2.45
N ARG A 346 -16.74 9.24 2.59
CA ARG A 346 -18.00 9.03 3.32
C ARG A 346 -18.80 7.86 2.75
N GLU A 347 -18.86 7.74 1.43
CA GLU A 347 -19.61 6.64 0.80
C GLU A 347 -18.92 5.28 0.93
N VAL A 348 -17.58 5.25 0.93
CA VAL A 348 -16.83 4.02 1.27
C VAL A 348 -17.09 3.62 2.72
N MET A 349 -17.03 4.58 3.66
CA MET A 349 -17.35 4.32 5.07
C MET A 349 -18.81 3.86 5.25
N ALA A 350 -19.76 4.45 4.52
CA ALA A 350 -21.15 4.02 4.53
C ALA A 350 -21.33 2.61 3.95
N ALA A 351 -20.58 2.26 2.89
CA ALA A 351 -20.59 0.91 2.33
C ALA A 351 -20.18 -0.14 3.36
N VAL A 352 -19.17 0.14 4.18
CA VAL A 352 -18.78 -0.73 5.27
C VAL A 352 -19.81 -0.72 6.40
N ALA A 353 -20.29 0.45 6.82
CA ALA A 353 -21.23 0.57 7.93
C ALA A 353 -22.58 -0.12 7.65
N ASP A 354 -23.00 -0.16 6.38
CA ASP A 354 -24.24 -0.82 5.95
C ASP A 354 -24.11 -2.37 5.90
N VAL A 355 -22.93 -2.94 6.19
CA VAL A 355 -22.77 -4.41 6.25
C VAL A 355 -23.53 -4.99 7.45
N PRO A 356 -24.44 -5.96 7.24
CA PRO A 356 -25.30 -6.51 8.29
C PRO A 356 -24.56 -7.10 9.49
N ASP A 357 -25.30 -7.28 10.59
CA ASP A 357 -24.86 -7.90 11.84
C ASP A 357 -23.63 -7.24 12.49
N GLY A 358 -23.38 -5.96 12.16
CA GLY A 358 -22.20 -5.24 12.65
C GLY A 358 -20.87 -5.82 12.13
N ARG A 359 -20.89 -6.55 11.00
CA ARG A 359 -19.69 -7.16 10.43
C ARG A 359 -18.84 -6.18 9.62
N GLY A 360 -19.35 -4.99 9.32
CA GLY A 360 -18.55 -3.89 8.81
C GLY A 360 -17.60 -3.35 9.87
N LEU A 361 -16.34 -3.81 9.85
CA LEU A 361 -15.38 -3.47 10.89
C LEU A 361 -14.91 -2.02 10.78
N GLY A 362 -14.64 -1.56 9.55
CA GLY A 362 -14.28 -0.18 9.30
C GLY A 362 -13.48 0.07 8.03
N VAL A 363 -12.76 1.19 8.01
CA VAL A 363 -11.95 1.66 6.88
C VAL A 363 -10.57 2.10 7.38
N VAL A 364 -9.54 1.80 6.60
CA VAL A 364 -8.20 2.37 6.73
C VAL A 364 -7.92 3.22 5.49
N TYR A 365 -7.73 4.53 5.69
CA TYR A 365 -7.31 5.43 4.62
C TYR A 365 -5.84 5.20 4.32
N TRP A 366 -5.50 5.01 3.05
CA TRP A 366 -4.13 4.73 2.64
C TRP A 366 -3.32 6.04 2.56
N GLU A 367 -2.22 6.11 3.30
CA GLU A 367 -1.24 7.21 3.34
C GLU A 367 -1.87 8.62 3.45
N PRO A 368 -2.68 8.91 4.49
CA PRO A 368 -3.38 10.18 4.64
C PRO A 368 -2.44 11.36 4.88
N ALA A 369 -1.16 11.13 5.17
CA ALA A 369 -0.17 12.16 5.50
C ALA A 369 1.03 12.16 4.55
N TRP A 370 1.00 11.41 3.44
CA TRP A 370 2.11 11.38 2.50
C TRP A 370 2.02 12.55 1.52
N THR A 371 2.42 13.73 1.98
CA THR A 371 2.54 14.95 1.16
C THR A 371 3.86 14.95 0.38
N ALA A 372 3.94 15.75 -0.68
CA ALA A 372 5.15 15.87 -1.49
C ALA A 372 6.28 16.57 -0.71
N VAL A 373 7.37 15.85 -0.45
CA VAL A 373 8.64 16.46 -0.01
C VAL A 373 9.83 15.78 -0.71
N PRO A 374 10.85 16.55 -1.15
CA PRO A 374 12.02 15.97 -1.80
C PRO A 374 12.71 14.90 -0.94
N GLY A 375 12.92 13.71 -1.50
CA GLY A 375 13.55 12.57 -0.81
C GLY A 375 12.56 11.60 -0.14
N SER A 376 11.28 11.96 -0.03
CA SER A 376 10.22 11.09 0.49
C SER A 376 9.33 10.51 -0.62
N GLY A 377 9.98 9.95 -1.64
CA GLY A 377 9.31 9.36 -2.79
C GLY A 377 8.93 7.89 -2.64
N TRP A 378 8.24 7.40 -3.67
CA TRP A 378 7.65 6.06 -3.77
C TRP A 378 8.66 4.92 -3.85
N ASP A 379 9.79 5.11 -4.52
CA ASP A 379 10.77 4.04 -4.74
C ASP A 379 11.85 4.07 -3.65
N PRO A 380 11.92 3.06 -2.76
CA PRO A 380 12.96 3.00 -1.74
C PRO A 380 14.38 2.87 -2.31
N ALA A 381 14.54 2.44 -3.57
CA ALA A 381 15.85 2.35 -4.22
C ALA A 381 16.25 3.63 -4.98
N ASP A 382 15.33 4.59 -5.14
CA ASP A 382 15.58 5.86 -5.81
C ASP A 382 15.22 7.06 -4.91
N PRO A 383 16.20 7.71 -4.26
CA PRO A 383 15.94 8.88 -3.42
C PRO A 383 15.46 10.11 -4.23
N GLY A 384 15.58 10.07 -5.56
CA GLY A 384 15.03 11.08 -6.46
C GLY A 384 13.60 10.77 -6.92
N SER A 385 13.02 9.65 -6.51
CA SER A 385 11.63 9.33 -6.81
C SER A 385 10.71 10.39 -6.19
N GLY A 386 9.63 10.72 -6.91
CA GLY A 386 8.55 11.54 -6.37
C GLY A 386 7.49 10.69 -5.68
N ASN A 387 6.39 11.32 -5.31
CA ASN A 387 5.24 10.73 -4.66
C ASN A 387 4.00 10.86 -5.54
N ALA A 388 3.56 9.77 -6.17
CA ALA A 388 2.40 9.75 -7.05
C ALA A 388 1.04 9.81 -6.32
N TRP A 389 1.05 9.94 -4.99
CA TRP A 389 -0.16 9.91 -4.16
C TRP A 389 -0.37 11.16 -3.33
N GLU A 390 0.51 12.16 -3.49
CA GLU A 390 0.49 13.38 -2.69
C GLU A 390 -0.84 14.13 -2.79
N ASN A 391 -1.49 14.12 -3.97
CA ASN A 391 -2.79 14.74 -4.15
C ASN A 391 -3.96 13.95 -3.56
N GLN A 392 -3.71 12.79 -2.96
CA GLN A 392 -4.68 11.96 -2.26
C GLN A 392 -4.49 11.99 -0.74
N ALA A 393 -3.47 12.69 -0.23
CA ALA A 393 -3.33 12.93 1.21
C ALA A 393 -4.57 13.65 1.77
N LEU A 394 -4.76 13.55 3.08
CA LEU A 394 -5.76 14.30 3.85
C LEU A 394 -5.22 15.65 4.35
N PHE A 395 -4.07 16.07 3.82
CA PHE A 395 -3.49 17.39 3.99
C PHE A 395 -3.31 18.01 2.60
N GLY A 396 -3.70 19.28 2.45
CA GLY A 396 -3.50 20.03 1.22
C GLY A 396 -2.05 20.49 1.05
N TYR A 397 -1.74 21.10 -0.09
CA TYR A 397 -0.38 21.62 -0.41
C TYR A 397 0.00 22.85 0.44
N ASP A 398 -0.91 23.35 1.26
CA ASP A 398 -0.64 24.35 2.29
C ASP A 398 -0.43 23.72 3.68
N ASP A 399 -0.19 22.40 3.71
CA ASP A 399 0.01 21.54 4.88
C ASP A 399 -1.22 21.42 5.80
N ARG A 400 -2.38 21.98 5.43
CA ARG A 400 -3.58 21.95 6.28
C ARG A 400 -4.37 20.69 6.10
N ALA A 401 -4.84 20.14 7.22
CA ALA A 401 -5.83 19.07 7.21
C ALA A 401 -7.05 19.46 6.37
N LEU A 402 -7.51 18.54 5.53
CA LEU A 402 -8.64 18.71 4.62
C LEU A 402 -9.94 18.20 5.26
N PRO A 403 -11.13 18.62 4.79
CA PRO A 403 -12.42 18.30 5.41
C PRO A 403 -12.68 16.80 5.62
N ALA A 404 -12.08 15.94 4.80
CA ALA A 404 -12.20 14.49 4.91
C ALA A 404 -11.74 13.92 6.27
N VAL A 405 -10.81 14.58 6.99
CA VAL A 405 -10.38 14.11 8.32
C VAL A 405 -11.53 14.05 9.33
N ARG A 406 -12.55 14.91 9.18
CA ARG A 406 -13.69 15.01 10.11
C ARG A 406 -14.54 13.74 10.13
N LEU A 407 -14.49 12.94 9.06
CA LEU A 407 -15.27 11.70 8.95
C LEU A 407 -14.83 10.64 9.96
N PHE A 408 -13.59 10.68 10.44
CA PHE A 408 -13.14 9.77 11.50
C PHE A 408 -13.79 10.09 12.86
N GLY A 409 -14.30 11.31 13.06
CA GLY A 409 -14.99 11.72 14.29
C GLY A 409 -16.43 11.22 14.38
N GLY A 410 -17.00 10.69 13.29
CA GLY A 410 -18.42 10.33 13.19
C GLY A 410 -19.35 11.53 12.93
N ALA A 411 -18.79 12.72 12.71
CA ALA A 411 -19.55 13.89 12.22
C ALA A 411 -19.53 13.86 10.68
N GLY A 412 -20.55 13.22 10.10
CA GLY A 412 -20.67 12.99 8.66
C GLY A 412 -22.00 13.45 8.10
#